data_AF-A0A7J7HAL7-F1
#
_entry.id   AF-A0A7J7HAL7-F1
#
_cell.length_a   1.000
_cell.length_b   1.000
_cell.length_c   1.000
_cell.angle_alpha   90.00
_cell.angle_beta   90.00
_cell.angle_gamma   90.00
#
_symmetry.space_group_name_H-M   'P 1'
#
loop_
_entity.id
_entity.type
_entity.pdbx_description
1 polymer ?
#
loop_
_entity_poly.entity_id
_entity_poly.type
_entity_poly.pdbx_seq_one_letter_code
_entity_poly.pdbx_strand_id
1 'polypeptide(L)'
;MSLDKGQLLETEQMFRDAGEQWPVIIPEEEIRQAAPAGIPHVRWFGVEGDYNVLVMDLLGPSVEDLFNFCSRKLSLKTILMLADQMVTAFDLMHTVIAFR
;
A
#
# COMPACT_ATOMS: atom_id res chain seq x y z
N MET A 1 6.35 -26.14 -6.10
CA MET A 1 6.07 -25.29 -7.27
C MET A 1 6.97 -24.08 -7.13
N SER A 2 8.16 -24.23 -7.70
CA SER A 2 9.25 -23.26 -7.64
C SER A 2 8.86 -22.08 -8.52
N LEU A 3 8.80 -20.85 -7.97
CA LEU A 3 8.62 -19.67 -8.81
C LEU A 3 9.84 -19.55 -9.72
N ASP A 4 9.61 -19.73 -11.01
CA ASP A 4 10.62 -19.59 -12.05
C ASP A 4 11.05 -18.12 -12.13
N LYS A 5 12.36 -17.87 -12.11
CA LYS A 5 12.94 -16.53 -12.14
C LYS A 5 12.62 -15.90 -13.49
N GLY A 6 11.62 -15.03 -13.57
CA GLY A 6 11.31 -14.30 -14.80
C GLY A 6 9.89 -13.77 -14.96
N GLN A 7 8.96 -14.07 -14.07
CA GLN A 7 7.67 -13.38 -14.07
C GLN A 7 7.85 -12.02 -13.35
N LEU A 8 8.14 -10.99 -14.15
CA LEU A 8 7.89 -9.61 -13.73
C LEU A 8 6.44 -9.55 -13.21
N LEU A 9 6.30 -9.29 -11.91
CA LEU A 9 5.00 -9.04 -11.29
C LEU A 9 4.33 -7.92 -12.09
N GLU A 10 3.06 -8.10 -12.43
CA GLU A 10 2.26 -7.17 -13.26
C GLU A 10 2.45 -5.69 -12.85
N THR A 11 2.75 -5.46 -11.58
CA THR A 11 3.18 -4.19 -11.00
C THR A 11 4.31 -3.47 -11.77
N GLU A 12 5.38 -4.16 -12.18
CA GLU A 12 6.47 -3.52 -12.95
C GLU A 12 5.99 -3.05 -14.32
N GLN A 13 5.14 -3.83 -14.99
CA GLN A 13 4.55 -3.44 -16.28
C GLN A 13 3.63 -2.23 -16.10
N MET A 14 2.82 -2.19 -15.03
CA MET A 14 1.94 -1.06 -14.73
C MET A 14 2.72 0.25 -14.53
N PHE A 15 3.89 0.21 -13.87
CA PHE A 15 4.73 1.41 -13.71
C PHE A 15 5.40 1.84 -15.03
N ARG A 16 5.87 0.88 -15.84
CA ARG A 16 6.43 1.17 -17.17
C ARG A 16 5.40 1.76 -18.12
N ASP A 17 4.17 1.26 -18.08
CA ASP A 17 3.04 1.76 -18.89
C ASP A 17 2.60 3.16 -18.45
N ALA A 18 2.77 3.50 -17.16
CA ALA A 18 2.58 4.86 -16.64
C ALA A 18 3.75 5.82 -16.96
N GLY A 19 4.82 5.34 -17.61
CA GLY A 19 6.01 6.14 -17.93
C GLY A 19 6.96 6.37 -16.75
N GLU A 20 6.74 5.68 -15.63
CA GLU A 20 7.54 5.81 -14.42
C GLU A 20 8.75 4.88 -14.46
N GLN A 21 9.92 5.39 -14.07
CA GLN A 21 11.15 4.59 -14.04
C GLN A 21 11.11 3.63 -12.85
N TRP A 22 11.13 2.33 -13.14
CA TRP A 22 11.28 1.29 -12.11
C TRP A 22 12.75 1.07 -11.74
N PRO A 23 13.11 0.92 -10.45
CA PRO A 23 12.28 1.04 -9.26
C PRO A 23 11.88 2.49 -8.96
N VAL A 24 10.66 2.71 -8.47
CA VAL A 24 10.21 4.03 -8.02
C VAL A 24 11.05 4.43 -6.80
N ILE A 25 11.92 5.42 -7.00
CA ILE A 25 12.72 5.98 -5.91
C ILE A 25 11.87 7.04 -5.23
N ILE A 26 11.39 6.73 -4.02
CA ILE A 26 10.71 7.71 -3.17
C ILE A 26 11.79 8.69 -2.66
N PRO A 27 11.69 10.00 -2.95
CA PRO A 27 12.64 10.99 -2.47
C PRO A 27 12.76 10.94 -0.94
N GLU A 28 13.98 11.10 -0.38
CA GLU A 28 14.18 11.08 1.07
C GLU A 28 13.33 12.12 1.82
N GLU A 29 12.99 13.23 1.17
CA GLU A 29 12.10 14.26 1.71
C GLU A 29 10.66 13.76 1.85
N GLU A 30 10.17 12.95 0.90
CA GLU A 30 8.84 12.33 0.96
C GLU A 30 8.80 11.23 2.04
N ILE A 31 9.92 10.53 2.27
CA ILE A 31 10.07 9.55 3.37
C ILE A 31 10.03 10.25 4.75
N ARG A 32 10.42 11.52 4.84
CA ARG A 32 10.41 12.29 6.11
C ARG A 32 9.05 12.94 6.40
N GLN A 33 8.17 13.01 5.42
CA GLN A 33 6.85 13.61 5.58
C GLN A 33 5.89 12.62 6.26
N ALA A 34 5.05 13.15 7.14
CA ALA A 34 3.99 12.36 7.75
C ALA A 34 3.04 11.84 6.66
N ALA A 35 2.86 10.52 6.61
CA ALA A 35 1.87 9.90 5.74
C ALA A 35 0.45 10.34 6.18
N PRO A 36 -0.46 10.58 5.23
CA PRO A 36 -1.86 10.83 5.56
C PRO A 36 -2.47 9.70 6.39
N ALA A 37 -3.51 10.01 7.17
CA ALA A 37 -4.21 9.01 7.97
C ALA A 37 -4.71 7.85 7.09
N GLY A 38 -4.41 6.61 7.51
CA GLY A 38 -4.76 5.40 6.75
C GLY A 38 -3.69 4.94 5.75
N ILE A 39 -2.60 5.70 5.56
CA ILE A 39 -1.44 5.30 4.76
C ILE A 39 -0.27 4.98 5.71
N PRO A 40 0.39 3.81 5.58
CA PRO A 40 1.55 3.49 6.39
C PRO A 40 2.74 4.40 6.05
N HIS A 41 3.47 4.86 7.06
CA HIS A 41 4.66 5.66 6.83
C HIS A 41 5.80 4.79 6.29
N VAL A 42 6.43 5.21 5.18
CA VAL A 42 7.67 4.61 4.69
C VAL A 42 8.80 5.16 5.55
N ARG A 43 9.56 4.29 6.21
CA ARG A 43 10.67 4.68 7.10
C ARG A 43 12.01 4.64 6.38
N TRP A 44 12.17 3.73 5.42
CA TRP A 44 13.38 3.59 4.64
C TRP A 44 13.13 2.80 3.35
N PHE A 45 13.86 3.14 2.30
CA PHE A 45 13.91 2.40 1.05
C PHE A 45 15.35 2.35 0.54
N GLY A 46 15.77 1.21 0.02
CA GLY A 46 17.11 1.07 -0.56
C GLY A 46 17.38 -0.32 -1.13
N VAL A 47 18.63 -0.53 -1.53
CA VAL A 47 19.09 -1.79 -2.12
C VAL A 47 20.09 -2.45 -1.18
N GLU A 48 19.87 -3.71 -0.86
CA GLU A 48 20.80 -4.55 -0.10
C GLU A 48 21.15 -5.78 -0.95
N GLY A 49 22.39 -5.78 -1.49
CA GLY A 49 22.83 -6.78 -2.48
C GLY A 49 22.01 -6.71 -3.77
N ASP A 50 21.33 -7.80 -4.12
CA ASP A 50 20.46 -7.91 -5.30
C ASP A 50 18.97 -7.64 -4.99
N TYR A 51 18.65 -7.15 -3.79
CA TYR A 51 17.27 -6.98 -3.32
C TYR A 51 16.92 -5.50 -3.08
N ASN A 52 15.74 -5.10 -3.54
CA ASN A 52 15.10 -3.86 -3.12
C ASN A 52 14.38 -4.11 -1.78
N VAL A 53 14.63 -3.25 -0.80
CA VAL A 53 14.12 -3.39 0.56
C VAL A 53 13.32 -2.13 0.93
N LEU A 54 12.10 -2.34 1.43
CA LEU A 54 11.20 -1.30 1.91
C LEU A 54 10.89 -1.54 3.38
N VAL A 55 11.15 -0.55 4.22
CA VAL A 55 10.79 -0.54 5.64
C VAL A 55 9.66 0.45 5.83
N MET A 56 8.55 -0.01 6.39
CA MET A 56 7.34 0.77 6.64
C MET A 56 6.71 0.41 7.98
N ASP A 57 5.68 1.14 8.36
CA ASP A 57 4.90 0.83 9.56
C ASP A 57 4.30 -0.58 9.50
N LEU A 58 4.43 -1.30 10.61
CA LEU A 58 3.74 -2.57 10.81
C LEU A 58 2.25 -2.29 11.07
N LEU A 59 1.40 -2.79 10.19
CA LEU A 59 -0.04 -2.67 10.31
C LEU A 59 -0.64 -3.81 11.13
N GLY A 60 -1.83 -3.57 11.65
CA GLY A 60 -2.63 -4.57 12.35
C GLY A 60 -3.24 -5.62 11.40
N PRO A 61 -4.12 -6.50 11.92
CA PRO A 61 -4.82 -7.48 11.11
C PRO A 61 -5.67 -6.82 10.02
N SER A 62 -5.84 -7.51 8.90
CA SER A 62 -6.68 -7.03 7.81
C SER A 62 -8.16 -7.03 8.20
N VAL A 63 -8.99 -6.31 7.43
CA VAL A 63 -10.45 -6.33 7.63
C VAL A 63 -11.02 -7.74 7.45
N GLU A 64 -10.44 -8.57 6.57
CA GLU A 64 -10.85 -9.98 6.40
C GLU A 64 -10.47 -10.82 7.61
N ASP A 65 -9.29 -10.60 8.21
CA ASP A 65 -8.90 -11.27 9.45
C ASP A 65 -9.86 -10.92 10.59
N LEU A 66 -10.20 -9.64 10.73
CA LEU A 66 -11.19 -9.17 11.71
C LEU A 66 -12.59 -9.71 11.42
N PHE A 67 -12.97 -9.81 10.15
CA PHE A 67 -14.26 -10.38 9.74
C PHE A 67 -14.36 -11.86 10.10
N ASN A 68 -13.30 -12.63 9.85
CA ASN A 68 -13.21 -14.04 10.23
C ASN A 68 -13.17 -14.22 11.75
N PHE A 69 -12.44 -13.37 12.47
CA PHE A 69 -12.44 -13.34 13.94
C PHE A 69 -13.86 -13.13 14.50
N CYS A 70 -14.65 -12.26 13.87
CA CYS A 70 -16.05 -12.00 14.23
C CYS A 70 -17.05 -13.03 13.67
N SER A 71 -16.60 -14.25 13.33
CA SER A 71 -17.46 -15.30 12.76
C SER A 71 -18.24 -14.84 11.52
N ARG A 72 -17.58 -14.02 10.68
CA ARG A 72 -18.12 -13.48 9.43
C ARG A 72 -19.39 -12.64 9.62
N LYS A 73 -19.50 -11.98 10.77
CA LYS A 73 -20.59 -11.03 11.07
C LYS A 73 -20.04 -9.78 11.74
N LEU A 74 -20.30 -8.63 11.13
CA LEU A 74 -20.01 -7.32 11.72
C LEU A 74 -21.32 -6.61 12.03
N SER A 75 -21.33 -5.78 13.08
CA SER A 75 -22.47 -4.93 13.37
C SER A 75 -22.59 -3.81 12.34
N LEU A 76 -23.82 -3.31 12.12
CA LEU A 76 -24.06 -2.18 11.21
C LEU A 76 -23.19 -0.97 11.57
N LYS A 77 -23.01 -0.68 12.87
CA LYS A 77 -22.12 0.38 13.34
C LYS A 77 -20.68 0.19 12.84
N THR A 78 -20.14 -1.03 12.93
CA THR A 78 -18.77 -1.33 12.49
C THR A 78 -18.64 -1.19 10.98
N ILE A 79 -19.63 -1.68 10.23
CA ILE A 79 -19.66 -1.57 8.77
C ILE A 79 -19.67 -0.11 8.33
N LEU A 80 -20.50 0.74 8.94
CA LEU A 80 -20.57 2.17 8.61
C LEU A 80 -19.27 2.91 8.95
N MET A 81 -18.63 2.60 10.08
CA MET A 81 -17.34 3.19 10.42
C MET A 81 -16.22 2.78 9.44
N LEU A 82 -16.20 1.51 9.02
CA LEU A 82 -15.24 1.04 8.02
C LEU A 82 -15.51 1.68 6.65
N ALA A 83 -16.77 1.79 6.24
CA ALA A 83 -17.14 2.41 4.97
C ALA A 83 -16.69 3.87 4.89
N ASP A 84 -16.91 4.65 5.95
CA ASP A 84 -16.48 6.06 6.04
C ASP A 84 -14.96 6.22 5.88
N GLN A 85 -14.19 5.36 6.56
CA GLN A 85 -12.72 5.33 6.44
C GLN A 85 -12.26 4.89 5.04
N MET A 86 -12.90 3.88 4.45
CA MET A 86 -12.55 3.39 3.11
C MET A 86 -12.82 4.43 2.03
N VAL A 87 -13.97 5.13 2.08
CA VAL A 87 -14.28 6.21 1.13
C VAL A 87 -13.24 7.32 1.22
N THR A 88 -12.89 7.74 2.43
CA THR A 88 -11.84 8.74 2.66
C THR A 88 -10.50 8.30 2.08
N ALA A 89 -10.13 7.02 2.25
CA ALA A 89 -8.91 6.47 1.69
C ALA A 89 -8.92 6.47 0.15
N PHE A 90 -10.06 6.16 -0.49
CA PHE A 90 -10.20 6.22 -1.94
C PHE A 90 -10.10 7.65 -2.48
N ASP A 91 -10.74 8.62 -1.84
CA ASP A 91 -10.66 10.02 -2.25
C ASP A 91 -9.22 10.56 -2.14
N LEU A 92 -8.49 10.13 -1.12
CA LEU A 92 -7.07 10.44 -0.99
C LEU A 92 -6.26 9.81 -2.13
N MET A 93 -6.48 8.53 -2.46
CA MET A 93 -5.80 7.89 -3.59
C MET A 93 -6.08 8.61 -4.91
N HIS A 94 -7.34 8.97 -5.17
CA HIS A 94 -7.70 9.75 -6.35
C HIS A 94 -7.00 11.11 -6.37
N THR A 95 -6.90 11.80 -5.24
CA THR A 95 -6.23 13.11 -5.17
C THR A 95 -4.73 12.99 -5.41
N VAL A 96 -4.09 11.95 -4.87
CA VAL A 96 -2.64 11.74 -5.00
C VAL A 96 -2.24 11.23 -6.38
N ILE A 97 -3.05 10.34 -6.99
CA ILE A 97 -2.76 9.73 -8.29
C ILE A 97 -3.22 10.64 -9.44
N ALA A 98 -4.35 11.35 -9.32
CA ALA A 98 -4.90 12.16 -10.43
C ALA A 98 -4.23 13.53 -10.59
N PHE A 99 -3.36 13.94 -9.67
CA PHE A 99 -2.62 15.21 -9.73
C PHE A 99 -1.10 15.05 -9.90
N ARG A 100 -0.63 13.86 -10.28
CA ARG A 100 0.71 13.67 -10.86
C ARG A 100 0.61 13.31 -12.34
#